data_AF-A0ABD4KZ61-F1
#
_entry.id   AF-A0ABD4KZ61-F1
#
_cell.length_a   1.000
_cell.length_b   1.000
_cell.length_c   1.000
_cell.angle_alpha   90.00
_cell.angle_beta   90.00
_cell.angle_gamma   90.00
#
_symmetry.space_group_name_H-M   'P 1'
#
loop_
_entity.id
_entity.type
_entity.pdbx_description
1 polymer ?
#
loop_
_entity_poly.entity_id
_entity_poly.type
_entity_poly.pdbx_seq_one_letter_code
_entity_poly.pdbx_strand_id
1 'polypeptide(L)'
;MRQPTLSLAIATLAGGLALGAQAQSTYQPQGLYSADDILDADVYLTANPGERVGEVEDILLDEAMQITALVVESGSALGLGGREFIVESGSFTLMTDLENDGDAEHRVMLEASAEELEGYPTYNDAWWAQARERSREAWMRTQEGAESAWQATQEGAERAWETTRENARQAWEAARDAVTPNE
;
A
#
# COMPACT_ATOMS: atom_id res chain seq x y z
N MET A 1 5.63 2.34 38.65
CA MET A 1 5.51 2.59 37.20
C MET A 1 4.82 1.38 36.60
N ARG A 2 3.59 1.56 36.10
CA ARG A 2 2.72 0.48 35.59
C ARG A 2 2.81 0.47 34.06
N GLN A 3 3.08 -0.68 33.45
CA GLN A 3 3.01 -0.84 32.00
C GLN A 3 1.57 -1.15 31.57
N PRO A 4 1.07 -0.60 30.44
CA PRO A 4 -0.20 -1.01 29.89
C PRO A 4 0.00 -2.18 28.91
N THR A 5 -0.60 -3.33 29.21
CA THR A 5 -0.82 -4.41 28.24
C THR A 5 -2.05 -4.07 27.41
N LEU A 6 -1.87 -3.84 26.11
CA LEU A 6 -2.95 -3.70 25.14
C LEU A 6 -3.48 -5.10 24.79
N SER A 7 -4.63 -5.47 25.35
CA SER A 7 -5.38 -6.65 24.93
C SER A 7 -6.23 -6.30 23.71
N LEU A 8 -5.89 -6.87 22.57
CA LEU A 8 -6.66 -6.78 21.33
C LEU A 8 -7.89 -7.70 21.46
N ALA A 9 -9.07 -7.13 21.65
CA ALA A 9 -10.32 -7.87 21.59
C ALA A 9 -10.83 -7.88 20.14
N ILE A 10 -10.73 -9.02 19.47
CA ILE A 10 -11.39 -9.26 18.18
C ILE A 10 -12.88 -9.42 18.47
N ALA A 11 -13.68 -8.42 18.09
CA ALA A 11 -15.13 -8.51 18.14
C ALA A 11 -15.61 -9.43 17.03
N THR A 12 -16.03 -10.64 17.38
CA THR A 12 -16.78 -11.53 16.49
C THR A 12 -18.17 -10.95 16.27
N LEU A 13 -18.43 -10.42 15.07
CA LEU A 13 -19.77 -10.02 14.68
C LEU A 13 -20.62 -11.27 14.45
N ALA A 14 -21.62 -11.46 15.31
CA ALA A 14 -22.72 -12.37 15.11
C ALA A 14 -23.71 -11.77 14.10
N GLY A 15 -24.00 -12.49 13.01
CA GLY A 15 -25.11 -12.23 12.11
C GLY A 15 -25.84 -13.53 11.84
N GLY A 16 -27.09 -13.63 12.30
CA GLY A 16 -27.93 -14.82 12.17
C GLY A 16 -28.99 -14.72 11.07
N LEU A 17 -29.41 -15.93 10.65
CA LEU A 17 -30.70 -16.34 10.05
C LEU A 17 -30.90 -16.23 8.51
N ALA A 18 -31.24 -17.40 7.97
CA ALA A 18 -31.43 -17.82 6.57
C ALA A 18 -32.68 -17.27 5.88
N LEU A 19 -32.69 -17.21 4.53
CA LEU A 19 -33.84 -17.51 3.65
C LEU A 19 -33.47 -17.29 2.16
N GLY A 20 -33.51 -18.35 1.35
CA GLY A 20 -33.51 -18.28 -0.12
C GLY A 20 -32.25 -18.82 -0.80
N ALA A 21 -32.34 -20.01 -1.39
CA ALA A 21 -31.35 -20.54 -2.31
C ALA A 21 -31.34 -19.72 -3.60
N GLN A 22 -30.55 -18.67 -3.61
CA GLN A 22 -29.95 -18.10 -4.81
C GLN A 22 -28.47 -17.98 -4.47
N ALA A 23 -27.59 -18.47 -5.34
CA ALA A 23 -26.15 -18.43 -5.16
C ALA A 23 -25.71 -16.97 -4.95
N GLN A 24 -25.64 -16.56 -3.68
CA GLN A 24 -25.04 -15.32 -3.27
C GLN A 24 -23.60 -15.70 -2.98
N SER A 25 -22.74 -15.54 -3.98
CA SER A 25 -21.30 -15.65 -3.80
C SER A 25 -20.96 -14.79 -2.59
N THR A 26 -20.61 -15.47 -1.50
CA THR A 26 -20.33 -14.77 -0.25
C THR A 26 -18.93 -14.23 -0.43
N TYR A 27 -18.82 -12.93 -0.65
CA TYR A 27 -17.54 -12.24 -0.66
C TYR A 27 -16.79 -12.59 0.63
N GLN A 28 -15.79 -13.45 0.51
CA GLN A 28 -14.97 -13.91 1.61
C GLN A 28 -13.53 -13.49 1.33
N PRO A 29 -13.02 -12.44 2.01
CA PRO A 29 -11.64 -12.06 1.84
C PRO A 29 -10.76 -13.22 2.30
N GLN A 30 -9.88 -13.72 1.43
CA GLN A 30 -8.95 -14.79 1.76
C GLN A 30 -7.80 -14.33 2.66
N GLY A 31 -7.58 -13.01 2.71
CA GLY A 31 -6.50 -12.36 3.47
C GLY A 31 -5.16 -12.37 2.73
N LEU A 32 -4.77 -13.49 2.13
CA LEU A 32 -3.60 -13.59 1.23
C LEU A 32 -4.05 -14.04 -0.16
N TYR A 33 -3.37 -13.51 -1.18
CA TYR A 33 -3.65 -13.78 -2.59
C TYR A 33 -2.34 -14.11 -3.30
N SER A 34 -2.33 -15.12 -4.16
CA SER A 34 -1.20 -15.33 -5.08
C SER A 34 -1.23 -14.26 -6.16
N ALA A 35 -0.05 -13.84 -6.63
CA ALA A 35 0.01 -13.00 -7.83
C ALA A 35 -0.52 -13.77 -9.04
N ASP A 36 -0.26 -15.08 -9.10
CA ASP A 36 -0.74 -15.98 -10.16
C ASP A 36 -2.27 -16.02 -10.23
N ASP A 37 -2.96 -15.93 -9.08
CA ASP A 37 -4.43 -15.94 -9.01
C ASP A 37 -5.04 -14.58 -9.41
N ILE A 38 -4.25 -13.52 -9.40
CA ILE A 38 -4.67 -12.16 -9.77
C ILE A 38 -4.35 -11.86 -11.23
N LEU A 39 -3.23 -12.38 -11.72
CA LEU A 39 -2.95 -12.41 -13.15
C LEU A 39 -4.02 -13.26 -13.85
N ASP A 40 -4.40 -12.87 -15.06
CA ASP A 40 -5.48 -13.48 -15.85
C ASP A 40 -6.88 -13.36 -15.18
N ALA A 41 -7.01 -12.62 -14.07
CA ALA A 41 -8.31 -12.43 -13.42
C ALA A 41 -9.23 -11.56 -14.28
N ASP A 42 -10.50 -11.99 -14.38
CA ASP A 42 -11.51 -11.25 -15.12
C ASP A 42 -11.84 -9.91 -14.43
N VAL A 43 -11.92 -8.84 -15.22
CA VAL A 43 -12.21 -7.49 -14.77
C VAL A 43 -13.64 -7.08 -15.14
N TYR A 44 -14.37 -6.52 -14.18
CA TYR A 44 -15.78 -6.09 -14.30
C TYR A 44 -15.96 -4.66 -13.78
N LEU A 45 -17.01 -3.98 -14.25
CA LEU A 45 -17.43 -2.71 -13.65
C LEU A 45 -18.39 -2.99 -12.48
N THR A 46 -18.26 -2.24 -11.38
CA THR A 46 -19.21 -2.32 -10.26
C THR A 46 -20.63 -1.95 -10.69
N ALA A 47 -20.77 -1.06 -11.68
CA ALA A 47 -22.07 -0.68 -12.25
C ALA A 47 -22.71 -1.77 -13.13
N ASN A 48 -21.92 -2.69 -13.69
CA ASN A 48 -22.40 -3.79 -14.52
C ASN A 48 -21.58 -5.08 -14.27
N PRO A 49 -21.84 -5.78 -13.15
CA PRO A 49 -21.03 -6.93 -12.74
C PRO A 49 -21.25 -8.19 -13.59
N GLY A 50 -22.18 -8.17 -14.55
CA GLY A 50 -22.51 -9.31 -15.40
C GLY A 50 -21.81 -9.31 -16.76
N GLU A 51 -21.04 -8.27 -17.08
CA GLU A 51 -20.31 -8.15 -18.34
C GLU A 51 -18.83 -7.91 -18.07
N ARG A 52 -17.99 -8.82 -18.57
CA ARG A 52 -16.54 -8.66 -18.48
C ARG A 52 -16.09 -7.51 -19.36
N VAL A 53 -15.25 -6.65 -18.79
CA VAL A 53 -14.69 -5.47 -19.46
C VAL A 53 -13.20 -5.60 -19.76
N GLY A 54 -12.51 -6.57 -19.17
CA GLY A 54 -11.10 -6.85 -19.44
C GLY A 54 -10.55 -8.01 -18.64
N GLU A 55 -9.23 -8.16 -18.70
CA GLU A 55 -8.43 -9.19 -18.01
C GLU A 55 -7.16 -8.54 -17.45
N VAL A 56 -6.66 -9.01 -16.31
CA VAL A 56 -5.44 -8.48 -15.70
C VAL A 56 -4.21 -9.09 -16.36
N GLU A 57 -3.39 -8.26 -17.01
CA GLU A 57 -2.16 -8.69 -17.69
C GLU A 57 -0.92 -8.55 -16.81
N ASP A 58 -0.87 -7.53 -15.96
CA ASP A 58 0.31 -7.26 -15.12
C ASP A 58 -0.07 -6.53 -13.82
N ILE A 59 0.79 -6.69 -12.81
CA ILE A 59 0.68 -6.04 -11.51
C ILE A 59 1.89 -5.14 -11.33
N LEU A 60 1.66 -3.84 -11.26
CA LEU A 60 2.73 -2.86 -11.10
C LEU A 60 2.99 -2.61 -9.62
N LEU A 61 4.22 -2.90 -9.19
CA LEU A 61 4.68 -2.68 -7.82
C LEU A 61 5.72 -1.56 -7.73
N ASP A 62 5.74 -0.88 -6.59
CA ASP A 62 6.79 0.08 -6.26
C ASP A 62 8.00 -0.57 -5.56
N GLU A 63 9.02 0.24 -5.22
CA GLU A 63 10.21 -0.20 -4.48
C GLU A 63 9.88 -0.72 -3.07
N ALA A 64 8.72 -0.36 -2.50
CA ALA A 64 8.24 -0.86 -1.21
C ALA A 64 7.40 -2.15 -1.37
N MET A 65 7.39 -2.75 -2.57
CA MET A 65 6.60 -3.93 -2.92
C MET A 65 5.10 -3.74 -2.70
N GLN A 66 4.61 -2.50 -2.82
CA GLN A 66 3.19 -2.18 -2.76
C GLN A 66 2.61 -2.11 -4.18
N ILE A 67 1.40 -2.64 -4.35
CA ILE A 67 0.67 -2.55 -5.61
C ILE A 67 0.33 -1.08 -5.85
N THR A 68 0.81 -0.54 -6.97
CA THR A 68 0.54 0.83 -7.42
C THR A 68 -0.56 0.86 -8.47
N ALA A 69 -0.62 -0.16 -9.33
CA ALA A 69 -1.62 -0.27 -10.37
C ALA A 69 -1.73 -1.70 -10.92
N LEU A 70 -2.84 -1.99 -11.59
CA LEU A 70 -3.00 -3.13 -12.48
C LEU A 70 -2.90 -2.66 -13.93
N VAL A 71 -2.34 -3.50 -14.79
CA VAL A 71 -2.46 -3.38 -16.25
C VAL A 71 -3.58 -4.30 -16.68
N VAL A 72 -4.57 -3.74 -17.38
CA VAL A 72 -5.77 -4.46 -17.80
C VAL A 72 -5.87 -4.43 -19.32
N GLU A 73 -5.92 -5.59 -19.97
CA GLU A 73 -6.29 -5.68 -21.38
C GLU A 73 -7.79 -5.48 -21.53
N SER A 74 -8.19 -4.54 -22.38
CA SER A 74 -9.61 -4.28 -22.62
C SER A 74 -10.27 -5.45 -23.34
N GLY A 75 -11.39 -5.93 -22.81
CA GLY A 75 -12.22 -6.91 -23.47
C GLY A 75 -12.89 -6.35 -24.73
N SER A 76 -13.30 -7.25 -25.63
CA SER A 76 -13.98 -6.88 -26.88
C SER A 76 -15.30 -6.12 -26.66
N ALA A 77 -15.95 -6.31 -25.50
CA ALA A 77 -17.21 -5.65 -25.14
C ALA A 77 -17.09 -4.12 -25.08
N LEU A 78 -15.91 -3.60 -24.70
CA LEU A 78 -15.68 -2.15 -24.64
C LEU A 78 -15.40 -1.53 -26.02
N GLY A 79 -15.17 -2.33 -27.07
CA GLY A 79 -14.82 -1.81 -28.40
C GLY A 79 -13.45 -1.11 -28.46
N LEU A 80 -12.59 -1.31 -27.45
CA LEU A 80 -11.28 -0.66 -27.34
C LEU A 80 -10.14 -1.44 -28.03
N GLY A 81 -10.45 -2.61 -28.60
CA GLY A 81 -9.55 -3.36 -29.47
C GLY A 81 -8.39 -4.05 -28.76
N GLY A 82 -8.58 -4.53 -27.53
CA GLY A 82 -7.52 -5.21 -26.78
C GLY A 82 -6.41 -4.25 -26.32
N ARG A 83 -6.73 -2.97 -26.10
CA ARG A 83 -5.75 -2.03 -25.56
C ARG A 83 -5.50 -2.35 -24.09
N GLU A 84 -4.24 -2.32 -23.69
CA GLU A 84 -3.85 -2.39 -22.30
C GLU A 84 -3.94 -0.99 -21.68
N PHE A 85 -4.66 -0.86 -20.56
CA PHE A 85 -4.81 0.40 -19.83
C PHE A 85 -4.43 0.22 -18.36
N ILE A 86 -4.05 1.33 -17.73
CA ILE A 86 -3.59 1.33 -16.34
C ILE A 86 -4.73 1.68 -15.39
N VAL A 87 -4.93 0.85 -14.38
CA VAL A 87 -5.87 1.07 -13.28
C VAL A 87 -5.10 1.27 -11.99
N GLU A 88 -5.14 2.49 -11.45
CA GLU A 88 -4.42 2.82 -10.22
C GLU A 88 -4.99 2.11 -8.99
N SER A 89 -4.11 1.82 -8.03
CA SER A 89 -4.50 1.30 -6.72
C SER A 89 -5.55 2.21 -6.07
N GLY A 90 -6.62 1.61 -5.54
CA GLY A 90 -7.75 2.35 -4.95
C GLY A 90 -8.91 2.61 -5.91
N SER A 91 -8.76 2.35 -7.20
CA SER A 91 -9.85 2.37 -8.19
C SER A 91 -10.43 0.98 -8.49
N PHE A 92 -9.94 -0.06 -7.80
CA PHE A 92 -10.41 -1.42 -7.96
C PHE A 92 -10.50 -2.15 -6.62
N THR A 93 -11.36 -3.17 -6.57
CA THR A 93 -11.50 -4.12 -5.47
C THR A 93 -11.41 -5.55 -6.00
N LEU A 94 -10.65 -6.41 -5.33
CA LEU A 94 -10.62 -7.84 -5.64
C LEU A 94 -11.77 -8.53 -4.91
N MET A 95 -12.64 -9.23 -5.63
CA MET A 95 -13.61 -10.16 -5.06
C MET A 95 -13.15 -11.59 -5.23
N THR A 96 -13.42 -12.38 -4.20
CA THR A 96 -13.23 -13.82 -4.20
C THR A 96 -14.58 -14.47 -4.04
N ASP A 97 -14.90 -15.31 -5.01
CA ASP A 97 -16.05 -16.19 -4.97
C ASP A 97 -15.54 -17.62 -4.76
N LEU A 98 -16.05 -18.29 -3.72
CA LEU A 98 -15.73 -19.69 -3.46
C LEU A 98 -16.71 -20.57 -4.21
N GLU A 99 -16.16 -21.40 -5.09
CA GLU A 99 -16.92 -22.39 -5.81
C GLU A 99 -17.27 -23.60 -4.92
N ASN A 100 -18.25 -24.39 -5.36
CA ASN A 100 -18.75 -25.52 -4.57
C ASN A 100 -17.74 -26.68 -4.43
N ASP A 101 -16.72 -26.72 -5.29
CA ASP A 101 -15.61 -27.68 -5.24
C ASP A 101 -14.47 -27.22 -4.30
N GLY A 102 -14.52 -25.99 -3.81
CA GLY A 102 -13.53 -25.40 -2.93
C GLY A 102 -12.46 -24.58 -3.66
N ASP A 103 -12.55 -24.47 -4.98
CA ASP A 103 -11.70 -23.56 -5.75
C ASP A 103 -12.20 -22.12 -5.55
N ALA A 104 -11.27 -21.17 -5.63
CA ALA A 104 -11.57 -19.77 -5.45
C ALA A 104 -11.38 -19.03 -6.77
N GLU A 105 -12.45 -18.39 -7.24
CA GLU A 105 -12.42 -17.53 -8.41
C GLU A 105 -12.17 -16.10 -7.96
N HIS A 106 -11.20 -15.45 -8.61
CA HIS A 106 -10.82 -14.08 -8.36
C HIS A 106 -11.34 -13.18 -9.49
N ARG A 107 -12.00 -12.09 -9.12
CA ARG A 107 -12.51 -11.10 -10.06
C ARG A 107 -12.19 -9.70 -9.60
N VAL A 108 -11.77 -8.84 -10.51
CA VAL A 108 -11.46 -7.45 -10.22
C VAL A 108 -12.69 -6.60 -10.53
N MET A 109 -13.10 -5.78 -9.57
CA MET A 109 -14.21 -4.84 -9.70
C MET A 109 -13.68 -3.42 -9.80
N LEU A 110 -13.98 -2.74 -10.90
CA LEU A 110 -13.60 -1.35 -11.12
C LEU A 110 -14.72 -0.40 -10.73
N GLU A 111 -14.36 0.65 -10.00
CA GLU A 111 -15.24 1.78 -9.72
C GLU A 111 -15.10 2.84 -10.83
N ALA A 112 -15.59 2.51 -12.03
CA ALA A 112 -15.56 3.39 -13.20
C ALA A 112 -16.75 3.12 -14.15
N SER A 113 -17.02 4.06 -15.05
CA SER A 113 -17.92 3.88 -16.20
C SER A 113 -17.14 3.42 -17.44
N ALA A 114 -17.82 2.81 -18.41
CA ALA A 114 -17.17 2.37 -19.66
C ALA A 114 -16.54 3.55 -20.43
N GLU A 115 -17.21 4.71 -20.42
CA GLU A 115 -16.71 5.94 -21.03
C GLU A 115 -15.46 6.47 -20.31
N GLU A 116 -15.38 6.32 -18.99
CA GLU A 116 -14.20 6.74 -18.23
C GLU A 116 -12.97 5.90 -18.61
N LEU A 117 -13.15 4.60 -18.86
CA LEU A 117 -12.07 3.69 -19.28
C LEU A 117 -11.41 4.10 -20.61
N GLU A 118 -12.13 4.76 -21.51
CA GLU A 118 -11.54 5.30 -22.75
C GLU A 118 -10.43 6.32 -22.45
N GLY A 119 -10.62 7.13 -21.40
CA GLY A 119 -9.69 8.16 -20.97
C GLY A 119 -8.48 7.63 -20.19
N TYR A 120 -8.46 6.36 -19.81
CA TYR A 120 -7.37 5.81 -18.99
C TYR A 120 -6.06 5.79 -19.78
N PRO A 121 -4.91 5.99 -19.11
CA PRO A 121 -3.62 5.88 -19.76
C PRO A 121 -3.44 4.49 -20.39
N THR A 122 -2.89 4.46 -21.61
CA THR A 122 -2.48 3.20 -22.27
C THR A 122 -1.16 2.72 -21.71
N TYR A 123 -1.06 1.43 -21.40
CA TYR A 123 0.21 0.79 -21.10
C TYR A 123 1.01 0.56 -22.39
N ASN A 124 2.26 1.03 -22.40
CA ASN A 124 3.22 0.85 -23.49
C ASN A 124 4.63 1.19 -23.01
N ASP A 125 5.65 0.88 -23.81
CA ASP A 125 7.07 1.10 -23.49
C ASP A 125 7.38 2.55 -23.06
N ALA A 126 6.78 3.53 -23.73
CA ALA A 126 7.02 4.94 -23.44
C ALA A 126 6.39 5.36 -22.11
N TRP A 127 5.18 4.87 -21.81
CA TRP A 127 4.54 5.07 -20.53
C TRP A 127 5.33 4.39 -19.41
N TRP A 128 5.75 3.13 -19.62
CA TRP A 128 6.51 2.34 -18.65
C TRP A 128 7.84 3.01 -18.29
N ALA A 129 8.60 3.47 -19.28
CA ALA A 129 9.85 4.18 -19.05
C ALA A 129 9.65 5.43 -18.17
N GLN A 130 8.60 6.20 -18.43
CA GLN A 130 8.26 7.39 -17.64
C GLN A 130 7.78 7.04 -16.23
N ALA A 131 6.92 6.02 -16.09
CA ALA A 131 6.42 5.56 -14.80
C ALA A 131 7.56 5.09 -13.90
N ARG A 132 8.49 4.30 -14.45
CA ARG A 132 9.68 3.82 -13.75
C ARG A 132 10.59 4.97 -13.31
N GLU A 133 10.79 5.98 -14.15
CA GLU A 133 11.59 7.15 -13.77
C GLU A 133 10.96 7.92 -12.62
N ARG A 134 9.66 8.24 -12.70
CA ARG A 134 8.93 8.93 -11.62
C ARG A 134 8.99 8.15 -10.31
N SER A 135 8.85 6.83 -10.37
CA SER A 135 8.93 5.96 -9.19
C SER A 135 10.34 6.00 -8.56
N ARG A 136 11.40 5.90 -9.38
CA ARG A 136 12.78 6.03 -8.90
C ARG A 136 13.07 7.39 -8.26
N GLU A 137 12.65 8.49 -8.89
CA GLU A 137 12.80 9.83 -8.33
C GLU A 137 12.07 9.98 -6.99
N ALA A 138 10.84 9.46 -6.89
CA ALA A 138 10.08 9.47 -5.65
C ALA A 138 10.76 8.67 -4.53
N TRP A 139 11.33 7.51 -4.86
CA TRP A 139 12.09 6.69 -3.93
C TRP A 139 13.36 7.40 -3.44
N MET A 140 14.16 7.96 -4.35
CA MET A 140 15.38 8.70 -3.99
C MET A 140 15.06 9.88 -3.07
N ARG A 141 14.03 10.67 -3.40
CA ARG A 141 13.58 11.80 -2.55
C ARG A 141 13.15 11.34 -1.16
N THR A 142 12.49 10.19 -1.07
CA THR A 142 12.08 9.59 0.21
C THR A 142 13.29 9.16 1.04
N GLN A 143 14.28 8.54 0.41
CA GLN A 143 15.53 8.15 1.07
C GLN A 143 16.32 9.37 1.57
N GLU A 144 16.49 10.40 0.73
CA GLU A 144 17.17 11.64 1.09
C GLU A 144 16.47 12.37 2.24
N GLY A 145 15.13 12.44 2.20
CA GLY A 145 14.34 13.04 3.26
C GLY A 145 14.45 12.29 4.59
N ALA A 146 14.44 10.95 4.54
CA ALA A 146 14.64 10.10 5.71
C ALA A 146 16.05 10.26 6.28
N GLU A 147 17.09 10.26 5.43
CA GLU A 147 18.47 10.47 5.85
C GLU A 147 18.65 11.84 6.52
N SER A 148 18.11 12.89 5.93
CA SER A 148 18.17 14.26 6.49
C SER A 148 17.51 14.33 7.87
N ALA A 149 16.36 13.67 8.06
CA ALA A 149 15.66 13.62 9.34
C ALA A 149 16.46 12.85 10.41
N TRP A 150 17.11 11.74 10.03
CA TRP A 150 17.99 10.98 10.91
C TRP A 150 19.21 11.80 11.34
N GLN A 151 19.88 12.45 10.38
CA GLN A 151 21.02 13.32 10.64
C GLN A 151 20.64 14.46 11.60
N ALA A 152 19.53 15.15 11.34
CA ALA A 152 19.05 16.23 12.22
C ALA A 152 18.78 15.75 13.66
N THR A 153 18.26 14.53 13.82
CA THR A 153 18.02 13.90 15.12
C THR A 153 19.33 13.59 15.84
N GLN A 154 20.31 13.03 15.12
CA GLN A 154 21.63 12.72 15.67
C GLN A 154 22.37 13.99 16.12
N GLU A 155 22.42 15.01 15.26
CA GLU A 155 23.06 16.29 15.58
C GLU A 155 22.41 16.97 16.79
N GLY A 156 21.08 16.91 16.88
CA GLY A 156 20.33 17.43 18.03
C GLY A 156 20.71 16.73 19.34
N ALA A 157 20.82 15.40 19.30
CA ALA A 157 21.25 14.61 20.44
C ALA A 157 22.70 14.90 20.83
N GLU A 158 23.62 14.99 19.87
CA GLU A 158 25.02 15.32 20.11
C GLU A 158 25.18 16.69 20.79
N ARG A 159 24.50 17.72 20.28
CA ARG A 159 24.49 19.07 20.88
C ARG A 159 23.97 19.07 22.32
N ALA A 160 22.90 18.31 22.60
CA ALA A 160 22.34 18.17 23.94
C ALA A 160 23.30 17.44 24.91
N TRP A 161 23.97 16.39 24.43
CA TRP A 161 24.97 15.65 25.20
C TRP A 161 26.22 16.49 25.49
N GLU A 162 26.71 17.25 24.52
CA GLU A 162 27.84 18.16 24.70
C GLU A 162 27.54 19.24 25.74
N THR A 163 26.37 19.89 25.63
CA THR A 163 25.93 20.90 26.60
C THR A 163 25.86 20.32 28.02
N THR A 164 25.31 19.11 28.17
CA THR A 164 25.22 18.43 29.48
C THR A 164 26.60 18.13 30.05
N ARG A 165 27.53 17.63 29.20
CA ARG A 165 28.91 17.33 29.60
C ARG A 165 29.70 18.58 29.97
N GLU A 166 29.51 19.67 29.25
CA GLU A 166 30.17 20.95 29.52
C GLU A 166 29.69 21.55 30.84
N ASN A 167 28.38 21.62 31.07
CA ASN A 167 27.82 22.09 32.34
C ASN A 167 28.28 21.24 33.52
N ALA A 168 28.33 19.91 33.36
CA ALA A 168 28.84 19.02 34.39
C ALA A 168 30.32 19.32 34.70
N ARG A 169 31.17 19.51 33.68
CA ARG A 169 32.59 19.88 33.89
C ARG A 169 32.74 21.20 34.61
N GLN A 170 32.01 22.24 34.19
CA GLN A 170 32.08 23.56 34.83
C GLN A 170 31.68 23.47 36.32
N ALA A 171 30.65 22.70 36.65
CA ALA A 171 30.25 22.47 38.04
C ALA A 171 31.31 21.71 38.84
N TRP A 172 31.96 20.70 38.26
CA TRP A 172 33.06 19.97 38.88
C TRP A 172 34.30 20.84 39.11
N GLU A 173 34.65 21.69 38.16
CA GLU A 173 35.77 22.64 38.27
C GLU A 173 35.51 23.70 39.34
N ALA A 174 34.31 24.29 39.36
CA ALA A 174 33.92 25.25 40.40
C ALA A 174 33.96 24.62 41.81
N ALA A 175 33.51 23.36 41.94
CA ALA A 175 33.58 22.65 43.21
C ALA A 175 35.01 22.31 43.62
N ARG A 176 35.88 21.94 42.67
CA ARG A 176 37.31 21.68 42.94
C ARG A 176 38.02 22.94 43.42
N ASP A 177 37.86 24.05 42.71
CA ASP A 177 38.56 25.30 42.98
C ASP A 177 38.15 25.90 44.34
N ALA A 178 36.90 25.69 44.77
CA ALA A 178 36.40 26.10 46.09
C ALA A 178 36.98 25.28 47.25
N VAL A 179 37.51 24.08 46.98
CA VAL A 179 37.97 23.11 48.01
C VAL A 179 39.51 22.99 48.03
N THR A 180 40.21 23.48 47.00
CA THR A 180 41.67 23.62 47.01
C THR A 180 42.08 24.87 47.82
N PRO A 181 42.77 24.75 48.98
CA PRO A 181 43.18 25.89 49.79
C PRO A 181 44.27 26.72 49.09
N ASN A 182 44.20 28.05 49.19
CA ASN A 182 45.31 28.93 48.82
C ASN A 182 46.52 28.61 49.71
N GLU A 183 47.64 28.19 49.10
CA GLU A 183 48.97 28.18 49.75
C GLU A 183 49.50 29.61 49.96
#